data_AF-A0A834RHZ7-F1
#
_entry.id   AF-A0A834RHZ7-F1
#
_cell.length_a   1.000
_cell.length_b   1.000
_cell.length_c   1.000
_cell.angle_alpha   90.00
_cell.angle_beta   90.00
_cell.angle_gamma   90.00
#
_symmetry.space_group_name_H-M   'P 1'
#
loop_
_entity.id
_entity.type
_entity.pdbx_description
1 polymer ?
#
loop_
_entity_poly.entity_id
_entity_poly.type
_entity_poly.pdbx_seq_one_letter_code
_entity_poly.pdbx_strand_id
1 'polypeptide(L)'
;MTDETLMQILDGREDFAKVYLKGKLQIKGKSVFAFKFQQFLMDALKLSQEDADHNSSEMNDDIYIPILKSDIIFEMMKTRISFETRMVEKVPFIVQIDLLQGTQKPSNRDPIVTWTLDTKYPGGRIYRSKPLDDIKPDAKIIINDDDLVTILLGKMNPQKLFLLGKLKIQGNILLLQRLNRYWNSIQNDYRSPEFDLIKEIILNNELKSDFASEVIFFELLQRLFRLLPDEMLRDSTIRFIITDSKGIEQIEWALLFDQNGRIRSVTHRISKDSRLVITEIMQPHLDIKLSDRDFIKLIRQNYSNQFREAIDSGRIHITGKLPLISIIDRWFHRRETSQFLAKL
;
A
#
# COMPACT_ATOMS: atom_id res chain seq x y z
N MET A 1 38.28 -9.03 5.02
CA MET A 1 37.54 -9.96 5.91
C MET A 1 37.32 -11.24 5.12
N THR A 2 37.47 -12.41 5.75
CA THR A 2 37.12 -13.69 5.12
C THR A 2 35.64 -13.98 5.33
N ASP A 3 35.02 -14.68 4.38
CA ASP A 3 33.59 -15.03 4.44
C ASP A 3 33.25 -15.82 5.71
N GLU A 4 34.18 -16.65 6.19
CA GLU A 4 34.05 -17.41 7.43
C GLU A 4 33.94 -16.51 8.68
N THR A 5 34.75 -15.44 8.78
CA THR A 5 34.68 -14.50 9.91
C THR A 5 33.38 -13.68 9.87
N LEU A 6 32.86 -13.37 8.69
CA LEU A 6 31.56 -12.70 8.55
C LEU A 6 30.42 -13.59 9.05
N MET A 7 30.41 -14.86 8.64
CA MET A 7 29.37 -15.80 9.07
C MET A 7 29.44 -16.07 10.58
N GLN A 8 30.62 -16.14 11.18
CA GLN A 8 30.77 -16.28 12.63
C GLN A 8 30.23 -15.07 13.42
N ILE A 9 30.35 -13.85 12.88
CA ILE A 9 29.76 -12.64 13.48
C ILE A 9 28.23 -12.67 13.34
N LEU A 10 27.71 -13.03 12.16
CA LEU A 10 26.27 -13.09 11.89
C LEU A 10 25.57 -14.15 12.75
N ASP A 11 26.23 -15.27 13.02
CA ASP A 11 25.72 -16.34 13.88
C ASP A 11 25.91 -16.04 15.39
N GLY A 12 26.42 -14.86 15.76
CA GLY A 12 26.65 -14.45 17.15
C GLY A 12 27.80 -15.19 17.85
N ARG A 13 28.63 -15.93 17.11
CA ARG A 13 29.76 -16.72 17.63
C ARG A 13 31.04 -15.89 17.83
N GLU A 14 31.15 -14.76 17.14
CA GLU A 14 32.24 -13.80 17.28
C GLU A 14 31.70 -12.40 17.58
N ASP A 15 32.36 -11.70 18.50
CA ASP A 15 31.96 -10.34 18.88
C ASP A 15 32.56 -9.31 17.91
N PHE A 16 31.67 -8.55 17.25
CA PHE A 16 32.05 -7.58 16.23
C PHE A 16 33.07 -6.55 16.72
N ALA A 17 32.92 -6.04 17.95
CA ALA A 17 33.82 -5.04 18.51
C ALA A 17 35.23 -5.64 18.75
N LYS A 18 35.31 -6.89 19.22
CA LYS A 18 36.58 -7.62 19.37
C LYS A 18 37.25 -7.89 18.02
N VAL A 19 36.50 -8.27 16.98
CA VAL A 19 37.07 -8.54 15.64
C VAL A 19 37.57 -7.26 14.97
N TYR A 20 36.85 -6.14 15.16
CA TYR A 20 37.25 -4.81 14.69
C TYR A 20 38.51 -4.30 15.40
N LEU A 21 38.56 -4.40 16.74
CA LEU A 21 39.73 -3.96 17.53
C LEU A 21 40.99 -4.80 17.24
N LYS A 22 40.82 -6.06 16.83
CA LYS A 22 41.93 -6.93 16.38
C LYS A 22 42.38 -6.65 14.94
N GLY A 23 41.80 -5.67 14.26
CA GLY A 23 42.19 -5.26 12.90
C GLY A 23 41.82 -6.25 11.79
N LYS A 24 41.10 -7.34 12.10
CA LYS A 24 40.63 -8.35 11.14
C LYS A 24 39.42 -7.87 10.33
N LEU A 25 38.70 -6.89 10.86
CA LEU A 25 37.65 -6.15 10.19
C LEU A 25 38.11 -4.70 9.98
N GLN A 26 38.27 -4.28 8.73
CA GLN A 26 38.57 -2.90 8.37
C GLN A 26 37.33 -2.27 7.76
N ILE A 27 36.90 -1.12 8.30
CA ILE A 27 35.75 -0.37 7.81
C ILE A 27 36.27 0.96 7.29
N LYS A 28 36.09 1.23 6.00
CA LYS A 28 36.40 2.53 5.42
C LYS A 28 35.23 3.48 5.71
N GLY A 29 35.44 4.48 6.56
CA GLY A 29 34.43 5.51 6.88
C GLY A 29 34.41 5.88 8.36
N LYS A 30 33.49 6.77 8.75
CA LYS A 30 33.33 7.18 10.16
C LYS A 30 32.82 5.99 10.99
N SER A 31 33.53 5.65 12.06
CA SER A 31 33.30 4.51 12.96
C SER A 31 31.88 4.43 13.56
N VAL A 32 31.15 5.55 13.64
CA VAL A 32 29.73 5.58 14.06
C VAL A 32 28.82 4.79 13.12
N PHE A 33 29.11 4.75 11.81
CA PHE A 33 28.30 3.98 10.85
C PHE A 33 28.49 2.47 11.00
N ALA A 34 29.64 2.02 11.50
CA ALA A 34 29.88 0.61 11.80
C ALA A 34 28.97 0.10 12.92
N PHE A 35 28.84 0.89 14.00
CA PHE A 35 27.94 0.57 15.10
C PHE A 35 26.46 0.58 14.67
N LYS A 36 26.06 1.53 13.81
CA LYS A 36 24.70 1.56 13.25
C LYS A 36 24.41 0.36 12.33
N PHE A 37 25.39 -0.05 11.53
CA PHE A 37 25.24 -1.22 10.66
C PHE A 37 25.21 -2.54 11.45
N GLN A 38 26.01 -2.65 12.52
CA GLN A 38 25.92 -3.76 13.46
C GLN A 38 24.53 -3.81 14.12
N GLN A 39 24.01 -2.68 14.60
CA GLN A 39 22.68 -2.61 15.18
C GLN A 39 21.61 -3.06 14.18
N PHE A 40 21.70 -2.59 12.93
CA PHE A 40 20.80 -3.02 11.85
C PHE A 40 20.86 -4.53 11.60
N LEU A 41 22.04 -5.14 11.57
CA LEU A 41 22.18 -6.60 11.39
C LEU A 41 21.62 -7.36 12.58
N MET A 42 21.86 -6.90 13.81
CA MET A 42 21.32 -7.53 15.03
C MET A 42 19.80 -7.41 15.09
N ASP A 43 19.23 -6.28 14.66
CA ASP A 43 17.79 -6.08 14.59
C ASP A 43 17.17 -6.96 13.49
N ALA A 44 17.82 -7.07 12.32
CA ALA A 44 17.39 -7.95 11.23
C ALA A 44 17.47 -9.44 11.60
N LEU A 45 18.47 -9.85 12.39
CA LEU A 45 18.63 -11.21 12.88
C LEU A 45 17.62 -11.54 14.00
N LYS A 46 17.33 -10.61 14.91
CA LYS A 46 16.25 -10.74 15.90
C LYS A 46 14.89 -10.93 15.24
N LEU A 47 14.60 -10.15 14.21
CA LEU A 47 13.40 -10.28 13.38
C LEU A 47 13.29 -11.65 12.69
N SER A 48 14.40 -12.38 12.50
CA SER A 48 14.39 -13.74 11.92
C SER A 48 14.30 -14.87 12.94
N GLN A 49 14.60 -14.60 14.22
CA GLN A 49 14.53 -15.60 15.31
C GLN A 49 13.20 -15.56 16.08
N GLU A 50 12.48 -14.43 16.06
CA GLU A 50 11.15 -14.32 16.66
C GLU A 50 10.06 -15.16 15.94
N ASP A 51 10.32 -15.62 14.71
CA ASP A 51 9.41 -16.50 13.96
C ASP A 51 9.56 -18.01 14.31
N ALA A 52 10.55 -18.42 15.12
CA ALA A 52 10.87 -19.84 15.33
C ALA A 52 10.63 -20.38 16.76
N ASP A 53 10.56 -19.54 17.80
CA ASP A 53 10.47 -20.01 19.19
C ASP A 53 9.48 -19.20 20.04
N HIS A 54 8.17 -19.31 19.77
CA HIS A 54 7.15 -19.21 20.83
C HIS A 54 5.81 -19.82 20.44
N ASN A 55 5.67 -21.13 20.71
CA ASN A 55 4.40 -21.68 21.18
C ASN A 55 4.35 -21.55 22.70
N SER A 56 3.18 -21.15 23.19
CA SER A 56 2.70 -21.01 24.59
C SER A 56 3.41 -19.98 25.49
N SER A 57 2.86 -18.76 25.56
CA SER A 57 2.26 -18.19 26.78
C SER A 57 1.79 -16.75 26.55
N GLU A 58 0.52 -16.48 26.84
CA GLU A 58 -0.12 -15.17 27.11
C GLU A 58 0.14 -13.99 26.14
N MET A 59 -0.83 -13.85 25.25
CA MET A 59 -1.13 -12.78 24.31
C MET A 59 -1.10 -11.39 24.97
N ASN A 60 -0.05 -10.61 24.69
CA ASN A 60 -0.14 -9.15 24.76
C ASN A 60 -0.84 -8.69 23.48
N ASP A 61 -1.96 -7.98 23.62
CA ASP A 61 -2.74 -7.43 22.51
C ASP A 61 -1.84 -6.74 21.48
N ASP A 62 -1.69 -7.39 20.31
CA ASP A 62 -1.09 -6.81 19.13
C ASP A 62 -1.73 -5.44 18.87
N ILE A 63 -0.90 -4.40 18.70
CA ILE A 63 -1.37 -3.07 18.34
C ILE A 63 -2.02 -3.17 16.96
N TYR A 64 -3.33 -3.36 16.93
CA TYR A 64 -4.13 -3.32 15.73
C TYR A 64 -4.09 -1.89 15.16
N ILE A 65 -3.42 -1.72 14.02
CA ILE A 65 -3.40 -0.43 13.31
C ILE A 65 -4.47 -0.49 12.21
N PRO A 66 -5.61 0.21 12.36
CA PRO A 66 -6.72 0.12 11.42
C PRO A 66 -6.30 0.55 10.02
N ILE A 67 -6.82 -0.12 8.99
CA ILE A 67 -6.75 0.40 7.62
C ILE A 67 -7.75 1.53 7.45
N LEU A 68 -7.28 2.63 6.87
CA LEU A 68 -8.01 3.86 6.64
C LEU A 68 -8.18 4.12 5.14
N LYS A 69 -9.20 4.90 4.76
CA LYS A 69 -9.44 5.21 3.34
C LYS A 69 -8.29 6.04 2.75
N SER A 70 -7.68 6.92 3.55
CA SER A 70 -6.50 7.67 3.09
C SER A 70 -5.28 6.78 2.82
N ASP A 71 -5.19 5.58 3.39
CA ASP A 71 -4.09 4.65 3.12
C ASP A 71 -4.04 4.32 1.62
N ILE A 72 -5.20 4.16 0.95
CA ILE A 72 -5.28 3.95 -0.51
C ILE A 72 -4.60 5.10 -1.24
N ILE A 73 -4.91 6.34 -0.89
CA ILE A 73 -4.38 7.53 -1.56
C ILE A 73 -2.86 7.64 -1.31
N PHE A 74 -2.38 7.37 -0.10
CA PHE A 74 -0.96 7.41 0.20
C PHE A 74 -0.17 6.33 -0.53
N GLU A 75 -0.71 5.10 -0.68
CA GLU A 75 -0.08 4.06 -1.50
C GLU A 75 -0.03 4.44 -2.99
N MET A 76 -1.09 5.09 -3.50
CA MET A 76 -1.07 5.64 -4.86
C MET A 76 0.00 6.72 -5.02
N MET A 77 0.11 7.63 -4.04
CA MET A 77 1.15 8.68 -4.04
C MET A 77 2.56 8.08 -3.99
N LYS A 78 2.80 7.05 -3.17
CA LYS A 78 4.10 6.33 -3.13
C LYS A 78 4.46 5.79 -4.50
N THR A 79 3.50 5.10 -5.13
CA THR A 79 3.68 4.52 -6.47
C THR A 79 3.99 5.60 -7.49
N ARG A 80 3.37 6.79 -7.41
CA ARG A 80 3.61 7.88 -8.35
C ARG A 80 4.94 8.58 -8.13
N ILE A 81 5.32 8.84 -6.88
CA ILE A 81 6.57 9.51 -6.53
C ILE A 81 7.80 8.73 -7.03
N SER A 82 7.72 7.39 -7.03
CA SER A 82 8.80 6.55 -7.56
C SER A 82 9.00 6.69 -9.08
N PHE A 83 7.98 7.15 -9.83
CA PHE A 83 8.07 7.43 -11.27
C PHE A 83 8.36 8.91 -11.58
N GLU A 84 8.04 9.84 -10.67
CA GLU A 84 8.12 11.29 -10.90
C GLU A 84 9.22 11.98 -10.08
N THR A 85 10.39 11.34 -9.92
CA THR A 85 11.49 11.80 -9.05
C THR A 85 11.93 13.25 -9.29
N ARG A 86 11.89 13.73 -10.54
CA ARG A 86 12.26 15.12 -10.91
C ARG A 86 11.34 16.19 -10.31
N MET A 87 10.09 15.84 -9.96
CA MET A 87 9.17 16.78 -9.31
C MET A 87 9.48 16.93 -7.82
N VAL A 88 9.83 15.81 -7.18
CA VAL A 88 10.19 15.71 -5.76
C VAL A 88 11.39 16.58 -5.43
N GLU A 89 12.40 16.58 -6.29
CA GLU A 89 13.65 17.33 -6.11
C GLU A 89 13.47 18.86 -6.11
N LYS A 90 12.40 19.36 -6.73
CA LYS A 90 12.16 20.82 -6.84
C LYS A 90 11.56 21.45 -5.59
N VAL A 91 10.98 20.64 -4.69
CA VAL A 91 10.31 21.13 -3.48
C VAL A 91 10.67 20.20 -2.31
N PRO A 92 11.82 20.41 -1.66
CA PRO A 92 12.21 19.62 -0.49
C PRO A 92 11.38 20.02 0.74
N PHE A 93 10.64 19.08 1.30
CA PHE A 93 9.83 19.26 2.50
C PHE A 93 9.62 17.95 3.27
N ILE A 94 9.22 18.09 4.52
CA ILE A 94 8.65 17.03 5.37
C ILE A 94 7.30 17.51 5.87
N VAL A 95 6.23 16.81 5.50
CA VAL A 95 4.88 17.05 5.99
C VAL A 95 4.42 15.86 6.81
N GLN A 96 4.01 16.10 8.06
CA GLN A 96 3.38 15.12 8.93
C GLN A 96 1.85 15.28 8.85
N ILE A 97 1.12 14.17 8.75
CA ILE A 97 -0.34 14.11 8.69
C ILE A 97 -0.81 13.17 9.80
N ASP A 98 -1.43 13.76 10.81
CA ASP A 98 -2.02 13.07 11.95
C ASP A 98 -3.50 12.83 11.68
N LEU A 99 -3.87 11.55 11.57
CA LEU A 99 -5.23 11.13 11.29
C LEU A 99 -5.99 10.84 12.58
N LEU A 100 -7.18 11.39 12.67
CA LEU A 100 -8.13 11.17 13.77
C LEU A 100 -9.25 10.24 13.34
N GLN A 101 -9.89 9.59 14.31
CA GLN A 101 -11.07 8.74 14.08
C GLN A 101 -12.39 9.52 14.29
N GLY A 102 -13.40 9.28 13.46
CA GLY A 102 -14.74 9.84 13.62
C GLY A 102 -14.89 11.30 13.16
N THR A 103 -15.99 11.96 13.52
CA THR A 103 -16.40 13.25 12.94
C THR A 103 -16.17 14.48 13.84
N GLN A 104 -15.60 14.26 15.03
CA GLN A 104 -15.42 15.31 16.04
C GLN A 104 -14.17 16.17 15.79
N LYS A 105 -14.15 17.38 16.38
CA LYS A 105 -13.10 18.38 16.15
C LYS A 105 -11.73 17.93 16.73
N PRO A 106 -10.58 18.41 16.21
CA PRO A 106 -9.21 18.03 16.60
C PRO A 106 -8.74 18.41 18.01
N SER A 107 -9.63 18.60 18.98
CA SER A 107 -9.27 18.95 20.36
C SER A 107 -9.04 17.68 21.20
N ASN A 108 -7.79 17.47 21.64
CA ASN A 108 -7.37 16.47 22.63
C ASN A 108 -7.58 14.98 22.29
N ARG A 109 -7.26 14.58 21.05
CA ARG A 109 -7.14 13.16 20.71
C ARG A 109 -5.78 12.85 20.13
N ASP A 110 -5.19 11.75 20.58
CA ASP A 110 -4.01 11.18 19.95
C ASP A 110 -4.38 10.69 18.55
N PRO A 111 -3.48 10.88 17.56
CA PRO A 111 -3.71 10.34 16.23
C PRO A 111 -3.79 8.82 16.27
N ILE A 112 -4.76 8.27 15.56
CA ILE A 112 -4.86 6.81 15.35
C ILE A 112 -3.80 6.31 14.37
N VAL A 113 -3.42 7.17 13.42
CA VAL A 113 -2.42 6.89 12.39
C VAL A 113 -1.68 8.18 12.08
N THR A 114 -0.38 8.08 11.82
CA THR A 114 0.42 9.20 11.31
C THR A 114 1.07 8.81 10.00
N TRP A 115 0.96 9.69 9.01
CA TRP A 115 1.63 9.61 7.73
C TRP A 115 2.67 10.73 7.60
N THR A 116 3.82 10.42 7.01
CA THR A 116 4.85 11.40 6.71
C THR A 116 5.19 11.38 5.23
N LEU A 117 5.17 12.56 4.60
CA LEU A 117 5.65 12.79 3.25
C LEU A 117 7.01 13.49 3.35
N ASP A 118 8.08 12.80 2.98
CA ASP A 118 9.46 13.26 3.09
C ASP A 118 10.09 13.29 1.70
N THR A 119 10.12 14.48 1.12
CA THR A 119 10.78 14.76 -0.16
C THR A 119 12.20 15.28 0.02
N LYS A 120 12.66 15.45 1.28
CA LYS A 120 14.07 15.75 1.58
C LYS A 120 14.94 14.49 1.44
N TYR A 121 14.35 13.31 1.63
CA TYR A 121 14.98 12.05 1.25
C TYR A 121 15.16 11.95 -0.28
N PRO A 122 16.35 11.58 -0.79
CA PRO A 122 16.58 11.41 -2.23
C PRO A 122 15.58 10.44 -2.86
N GLY A 123 14.93 10.85 -3.95
CA GLY A 123 13.85 10.06 -4.57
C GLY A 123 12.46 10.29 -3.96
N GLY A 124 12.39 10.88 -2.78
CA GLY A 124 11.16 11.05 -2.00
C GLY A 124 10.67 9.74 -1.40
N ARG A 125 10.03 9.84 -0.23
CA ARG A 125 9.38 8.72 0.42
C ARG A 125 8.12 9.17 1.15
N ILE A 126 7.13 8.30 1.17
CA ILE A 126 5.94 8.44 2.02
C ILE A 126 5.89 7.21 2.91
N TYR A 127 5.63 7.39 4.19
CA TYR A 127 5.61 6.28 5.15
C TYR A 127 4.65 6.53 6.31
N ARG A 128 4.18 5.43 6.91
CA ARG A 128 3.18 5.41 7.97
C ARG A 128 3.84 5.46 9.35
N SER A 129 4.42 6.59 9.69
CA SER A 129 4.88 6.90 11.05
C SER A 129 5.05 8.40 11.21
N LYS A 130 5.35 8.85 12.43
CA LYS A 130 5.96 10.17 12.65
C LYS A 130 7.27 10.27 11.87
N PRO A 131 7.75 11.49 11.56
CA PRO A 131 9.04 11.67 10.91
C PRO A 131 10.15 10.89 11.58
N LEU A 132 10.92 10.15 10.78
CA LEU A 132 12.06 9.37 11.26
C LEU A 132 13.18 10.28 11.78
N ASP A 133 14.08 9.70 12.59
CA ASP A 133 15.26 10.38 13.16
C ASP A 133 14.93 11.66 13.97
N ASP A 134 13.71 11.72 14.52
CA ASP A 134 13.16 12.88 15.25
C ASP A 134 13.25 14.20 14.46
N ILE A 135 13.24 14.11 13.12
CA ILE A 135 13.30 15.29 12.26
C ILE A 135 12.00 16.09 12.39
N LYS A 136 12.11 17.36 12.74
CA LYS A 136 10.95 18.26 12.83
C LYS A 136 10.29 18.43 11.46
N PRO A 137 8.97 18.20 11.33
CA PRO A 137 8.27 18.44 10.07
C PRO A 137 8.18 19.94 9.76
N ASP A 138 8.24 20.30 8.48
CA ASP A 138 8.06 21.68 8.01
C ASP A 138 6.60 22.14 8.17
N ALA A 139 5.65 21.20 8.05
CA ALA A 139 4.26 21.40 8.37
C ALA A 139 3.62 20.14 8.94
N LYS A 140 2.64 20.32 9.83
CA LYS A 140 1.84 19.25 10.42
C LYS A 140 0.36 19.53 10.20
N ILE A 141 -0.35 18.53 9.70
CA ILE A 141 -1.80 18.52 9.50
C ILE A 141 -2.40 17.59 10.54
N ILE A 142 -3.51 17.98 11.17
CA ILE A 142 -4.34 17.10 12.01
C ILE A 142 -5.77 17.16 11.47
N ILE A 143 -6.32 16.01 11.08
CA ILE A 143 -7.59 15.91 10.35
C ILE A 143 -8.22 14.52 10.52
N ASN A 144 -9.55 14.40 10.37
CA ASN A 144 -10.20 13.10 10.28
C ASN A 144 -9.93 12.43 8.92
N ASP A 145 -9.87 11.11 8.89
CA ASP A 145 -9.60 10.33 7.67
C ASP A 145 -10.55 10.67 6.51
N ASP A 146 -11.86 10.62 6.74
CA ASP A 146 -12.86 10.95 5.71
C ASP A 146 -12.75 12.40 5.21
N ASP A 147 -12.52 13.36 6.12
CA ASP A 147 -12.35 14.77 5.75
C ASP A 147 -11.09 14.94 4.87
N LEU A 148 -9.98 14.24 5.17
CA LEU A 148 -8.79 14.24 4.34
C LEU A 148 -9.06 13.65 2.96
N VAL A 149 -9.73 12.50 2.89
CA VAL A 149 -10.09 11.84 1.63
C VAL A 149 -10.93 12.77 0.75
N THR A 150 -11.91 13.49 1.31
CA THR A 150 -12.69 14.44 0.51
C THR A 150 -11.86 15.61 -0.02
N ILE A 151 -10.84 16.08 0.72
CA ILE A 151 -9.88 17.07 0.19
C ILE A 151 -9.05 16.46 -0.94
N LEU A 152 -8.44 15.30 -0.68
CA LEU A 152 -7.55 14.63 -1.62
C LEU A 152 -8.27 14.13 -2.88
N LEU A 153 -9.59 14.01 -2.87
CA LEU A 153 -10.38 13.69 -4.06
C LEU A 153 -11.01 14.93 -4.73
N GLY A 154 -10.66 16.13 -4.25
CA GLY A 154 -11.14 17.41 -4.78
C GLY A 154 -12.62 17.70 -4.49
N LYS A 155 -13.25 16.96 -3.57
CA LYS A 155 -14.67 17.13 -3.19
C LYS A 155 -14.86 18.24 -2.16
N MET A 156 -13.87 18.50 -1.31
CA MET A 156 -13.93 19.51 -0.26
C MET A 156 -12.75 20.47 -0.32
N ASN A 157 -13.02 21.76 -0.08
CA ASN A 157 -11.99 22.78 0.03
C ASN A 157 -11.33 22.73 1.43
N PRO A 158 -9.99 22.58 1.53
CA PRO A 158 -9.30 22.52 2.82
C PRO A 158 -9.47 23.79 3.67
N GLN A 159 -9.61 24.97 3.04
CA GLN A 159 -9.84 26.23 3.76
C GLN A 159 -11.18 26.21 4.50
N LYS A 160 -12.22 25.60 3.90
CA LYS A 160 -13.53 25.46 4.55
C LYS A 160 -13.42 24.57 5.79
N LEU A 161 -12.72 23.44 5.70
CA LEU A 161 -12.50 22.56 6.85
C LEU A 161 -11.67 23.20 7.96
N PHE A 162 -10.70 24.04 7.59
CA PHE A 162 -9.92 24.82 8.55
C PHE A 162 -10.82 25.81 9.30
N LEU A 163 -11.66 26.57 8.59
CA LEU A 163 -12.62 27.51 9.20
C LEU A 163 -13.65 26.82 10.10
N LEU A 164 -14.08 25.61 9.74
CA LEU A 164 -14.99 24.78 10.57
C LEU A 164 -14.30 24.16 11.79
N GLY A 165 -12.97 24.31 11.91
CA GLY A 165 -12.17 23.70 12.97
C GLY A 165 -12.04 22.18 12.84
N LYS A 166 -12.21 21.62 11.63
CA LYS A 166 -12.03 20.18 11.33
C LYS A 166 -10.63 19.85 10.81
N LEU A 167 -9.93 20.84 10.26
CA LEU A 167 -8.54 20.75 9.85
C LEU A 167 -7.70 21.68 10.73
N LYS A 168 -6.71 21.14 11.43
CA LYS A 168 -5.71 21.92 12.17
C LYS A 168 -4.38 21.85 11.43
N ILE A 169 -3.73 23.01 11.29
CA ILE A 169 -2.44 23.14 10.61
C ILE A 169 -1.43 23.76 11.58
N GLN A 170 -0.22 23.24 11.58
CA GLN A 170 0.93 23.76 12.31
C GLN A 170 2.12 23.89 11.36
N GLY A 171 2.98 24.89 11.55
CA GLY A 171 4.17 25.10 10.70
C GLY A 171 3.87 25.87 9.41
N ASN A 172 4.50 25.48 8.31
CA ASN A 172 4.49 26.22 7.05
C ASN A 172 3.17 26.07 6.27
N ILE A 173 2.22 26.97 6.50
CA ILE A 173 0.91 26.98 5.81
C ILE A 173 1.07 27.22 4.29
N LEU A 174 2.01 28.06 3.87
CA LEU A 174 2.22 28.40 2.46
C LEU A 174 2.71 27.18 1.66
N LEU A 175 3.52 26.32 2.27
CA LEU A 175 3.90 25.03 1.70
C LEU A 175 2.66 24.18 1.41
N LEU A 176 1.75 24.02 2.38
CA LEU A 176 0.53 23.23 2.20
C LEU A 176 -0.39 23.81 1.11
N GLN A 177 -0.48 25.13 0.98
CA GLN A 177 -1.21 25.77 -0.12
C GLN A 177 -0.58 25.47 -1.50
N ARG A 178 0.76 25.45 -1.59
CA ARG A 178 1.46 25.04 -2.83
C ARG A 178 1.20 23.57 -3.15
N LEU A 179 1.29 22.67 -2.17
CA LEU A 179 1.01 21.24 -2.35
C LEU A 179 -0.42 21.01 -2.82
N ASN A 180 -1.40 21.70 -2.25
CA ASN A 180 -2.78 21.60 -2.71
C ASN A 180 -2.96 22.03 -4.18
N ARG A 181 -2.26 23.08 -4.62
CA ARG A 181 -2.28 23.49 -6.04
C ARG A 181 -1.63 22.44 -6.95
N TYR A 182 -0.49 21.87 -6.55
CA TYR A 182 0.15 20.80 -7.31
C TYR A 182 -0.73 19.56 -7.42
N TRP A 183 -1.35 19.15 -6.31
CA TRP A 183 -2.27 18.03 -6.28
C TRP A 183 -3.46 18.24 -7.21
N ASN A 184 -4.07 19.42 -7.20
CA ASN A 184 -5.15 19.76 -8.13
C ASN A 184 -4.70 19.75 -9.59
N SER A 185 -3.46 20.16 -9.89
CA SER A 185 -2.92 20.04 -11.26
C SER A 185 -2.82 18.57 -11.68
N ILE A 186 -2.32 17.72 -10.79
CA ILE A 186 -2.17 16.28 -11.02
C ILE A 186 -3.53 15.61 -11.30
N GLN A 187 -4.58 15.99 -10.58
CA GLN A 187 -5.93 15.47 -10.79
C GLN A 187 -6.51 15.83 -12.15
N ASN A 188 -6.12 16.97 -12.71
CA ASN A 188 -6.63 17.45 -14.00
C ASN A 188 -5.78 16.97 -15.19
N ASP A 189 -4.57 16.47 -14.93
CA ASP A 189 -3.72 15.88 -15.94
C ASP A 189 -4.19 14.43 -16.21
N TYR A 190 -4.47 14.08 -17.47
CA TYR A 190 -4.90 12.73 -17.94
C TYR A 190 -3.89 11.59 -17.69
N ARG A 191 -2.95 11.75 -16.77
CA ARG A 191 -1.86 10.80 -16.46
C ARG A 191 -2.27 9.66 -15.53
N SER A 192 -3.51 9.66 -15.04
CA SER A 192 -4.03 8.61 -14.15
C SER A 192 -5.45 8.22 -14.59
N PRO A 193 -5.60 7.44 -15.67
CA PRO A 193 -6.90 7.00 -16.17
C PRO A 193 -7.71 6.20 -15.14
N GLU A 194 -7.04 5.60 -14.15
CA GLU A 194 -7.67 4.88 -13.04
C GLU A 194 -8.29 5.81 -11.98
N PHE A 195 -7.92 7.09 -11.94
CA PHE A 195 -8.22 7.97 -10.81
C PHE A 195 -9.72 8.20 -10.60
N ASP A 196 -10.49 8.39 -11.68
CA ASP A 196 -11.93 8.59 -11.58
C ASP A 196 -12.65 7.37 -11.01
N LEU A 197 -12.21 6.17 -11.42
CA LEU A 197 -12.75 4.92 -10.91
C LEU A 197 -12.41 4.72 -9.43
N ILE A 198 -11.16 5.00 -9.05
CA ILE A 198 -10.73 4.94 -7.64
C ILE A 198 -11.52 5.92 -6.79
N LYS A 199 -11.73 7.14 -7.30
CA LYS A 199 -12.53 8.18 -6.64
C LYS A 199 -13.97 7.73 -6.42
N GLU A 200 -14.59 7.12 -7.41
CA GLU A 200 -15.94 6.55 -7.28
C GLU A 200 -16.00 5.48 -6.19
N ILE A 201 -15.05 4.55 -6.19
CA ILE A 201 -14.99 3.46 -5.20
C ILE A 201 -14.83 4.03 -3.79
N ILE A 202 -13.82 4.89 -3.56
CA ILE A 202 -13.50 5.41 -2.22
C ILE A 202 -14.65 6.24 -1.62
N LEU A 203 -15.36 7.01 -2.46
CA LEU A 203 -16.42 7.89 -1.99
C LEU A 203 -17.72 7.14 -1.66
N ASN A 204 -17.99 6.04 -2.36
CA ASN A 204 -19.28 5.36 -2.30
C ASN A 204 -19.26 4.07 -1.46
N ASN A 205 -18.08 3.61 -1.03
CA ASN A 205 -17.94 2.35 -0.30
C ASN A 205 -17.28 2.54 1.07
N GLU A 206 -17.72 1.73 2.04
CA GLU A 206 -16.99 1.52 3.29
C GLU A 206 -15.91 0.45 3.07
N LEU A 207 -14.80 0.53 3.80
CA LEU A 207 -13.75 -0.49 3.75
C LEU A 207 -13.80 -1.34 5.02
N LYS A 208 -13.50 -2.63 4.89
CA LYS A 208 -13.34 -3.52 6.05
C LYS A 208 -11.91 -3.38 6.60
N SER A 209 -11.73 -2.55 7.63
CA SER A 209 -10.41 -2.12 8.14
C SER A 209 -9.47 -3.25 8.60
N ASP A 210 -10.00 -4.45 8.84
CA ASP A 210 -9.21 -5.64 9.23
C ASP A 210 -8.56 -6.38 8.04
N PHE A 211 -8.84 -5.96 6.80
CA PHE A 211 -8.45 -6.67 5.58
C PHE A 211 -7.50 -5.82 4.75
N ALA A 212 -6.23 -6.24 4.67
CA ALA A 212 -5.22 -5.53 3.88
C ALA A 212 -5.56 -5.53 2.39
N SER A 213 -6.28 -6.54 1.90
CA SER A 213 -6.80 -6.61 0.53
C SER A 213 -7.57 -5.35 0.10
N GLU A 214 -8.22 -4.63 1.02
CA GLU A 214 -8.93 -3.36 0.74
C GLU A 214 -8.02 -2.29 0.15
N VAL A 215 -6.74 -2.25 0.55
CA VAL A 215 -5.74 -1.32 0.00
C VAL A 215 -4.98 -1.97 -1.15
N ILE A 216 -4.62 -3.25 -1.01
CA ILE A 216 -3.80 -3.96 -2.01
C ILE A 216 -4.53 -4.10 -3.35
N PHE A 217 -5.85 -4.17 -3.34
CA PHE A 217 -6.63 -4.23 -4.58
C PHE A 217 -6.34 -3.03 -5.50
N PHE A 218 -6.12 -1.84 -4.95
CA PHE A 218 -5.80 -0.66 -5.73
C PHE A 218 -4.42 -0.74 -6.39
N GLU A 219 -3.44 -1.46 -5.80
CA GLU A 219 -2.17 -1.75 -6.47
C GLU A 219 -2.39 -2.64 -7.71
N LEU A 220 -3.25 -3.66 -7.60
CA LEU A 220 -3.64 -4.48 -8.74
C LEU A 220 -4.34 -3.63 -9.79
N LEU A 221 -5.34 -2.85 -9.40
CA LEU A 221 -6.11 -1.99 -10.32
C LEU A 221 -5.20 -1.06 -11.12
N GLN A 222 -4.26 -0.37 -10.46
CA GLN A 222 -3.28 0.49 -11.12
C GLN A 222 -2.41 -0.27 -12.12
N ARG A 223 -2.04 -1.52 -11.84
CA ARG A 223 -1.29 -2.36 -12.78
C ARG A 223 -2.15 -2.74 -13.99
N LEU A 224 -3.41 -3.12 -13.76
CA LEU A 224 -4.32 -3.54 -14.83
C LEU A 224 -4.63 -2.40 -15.80
N PHE A 225 -4.78 -1.17 -15.31
CA PHE A 225 -4.98 0.02 -16.16
C PHE A 225 -3.78 0.33 -17.09
N ARG A 226 -2.61 -0.25 -16.81
CA ARG A 226 -1.40 -0.12 -17.65
C ARG A 226 -1.26 -1.26 -18.66
N LEU A 227 -2.07 -2.31 -18.55
CA LEU A 227 -2.06 -3.40 -19.51
C LEU A 227 -2.81 -3.01 -20.79
N LEU A 228 -2.36 -3.56 -21.91
CA LEU A 228 -3.11 -3.47 -23.16
C LEU A 228 -4.42 -4.25 -23.03
N PRO A 229 -5.49 -3.83 -23.72
CA PRO A 229 -6.76 -4.58 -23.72
C PRO A 229 -6.57 -5.99 -24.27
N ASP A 230 -7.28 -6.96 -23.71
CA ASP A 230 -7.24 -8.37 -24.13
C ASP A 230 -8.62 -8.81 -24.63
N GLU A 231 -8.68 -9.38 -25.84
CA GLU A 231 -9.95 -9.77 -26.49
C GLU A 231 -10.73 -10.81 -25.70
N MET A 232 -10.04 -11.66 -24.92
CA MET A 232 -10.70 -12.67 -24.12
C MET A 232 -11.42 -12.07 -22.90
N LEU A 233 -11.09 -10.84 -22.52
CA LEU A 233 -11.77 -10.09 -21.45
C LEU A 233 -13.01 -9.35 -21.94
N ARG A 234 -13.36 -9.38 -23.23
CA ARG A 234 -14.53 -8.65 -23.75
C ARG A 234 -15.81 -9.07 -23.03
N ASP A 235 -16.57 -8.05 -22.58
CA ASP A 235 -17.86 -8.20 -21.91
C ASP A 235 -17.82 -9.21 -20.75
N SER A 236 -16.68 -9.27 -20.05
CA SER A 236 -16.43 -10.24 -18.99
C SER A 236 -16.43 -9.62 -17.59
N THR A 237 -16.60 -10.48 -16.59
CA THR A 237 -16.46 -10.08 -15.18
C THR A 237 -15.42 -10.95 -14.48
N ILE A 238 -14.42 -10.33 -13.85
CA ILE A 238 -13.45 -11.02 -12.99
C ILE A 238 -13.72 -10.63 -11.54
N ARG A 239 -14.02 -11.61 -10.68
CA ARG A 239 -14.31 -11.39 -9.26
C ARG A 239 -13.20 -11.93 -8.37
N PHE A 240 -12.77 -11.12 -7.41
CA PHE A 240 -11.96 -11.54 -6.27
C PHE A 240 -12.84 -11.61 -5.03
N ILE A 241 -12.97 -12.79 -4.46
CA ILE A 241 -13.79 -13.05 -3.26
C ILE A 241 -12.82 -13.35 -2.12
N ILE A 242 -12.68 -12.38 -1.22
CA ILE A 242 -11.73 -12.45 -0.10
C ILE A 242 -12.42 -13.08 1.10
N THR A 243 -11.79 -14.08 1.69
CA THR A 243 -12.29 -14.78 2.88
C THR A 243 -11.52 -14.45 4.15
N ASP A 244 -12.16 -14.64 5.30
CA ASP A 244 -11.48 -14.73 6.58
C ASP A 244 -10.72 -16.07 6.73
N SER A 245 -10.11 -16.26 7.90
CA SER A 245 -9.37 -17.48 8.25
C SER A 245 -10.23 -18.75 8.33
N LYS A 246 -11.55 -18.62 8.39
CA LYS A 246 -12.51 -19.73 8.39
C LYS A 246 -13.06 -20.02 6.99
N GLY A 247 -12.60 -19.31 5.96
CA GLY A 247 -13.08 -19.45 4.58
C GLY A 247 -14.43 -18.78 4.33
N ILE A 248 -14.93 -17.98 5.28
CA ILE A 248 -16.17 -17.22 5.12
C ILE A 248 -15.87 -15.98 4.30
N GLU A 249 -16.70 -15.72 3.30
CA GLU A 249 -16.55 -14.57 2.39
C GLU A 249 -16.79 -13.26 3.14
N GLN A 250 -15.92 -12.28 2.91
CA GLN A 250 -15.93 -11.01 3.63
C GLN A 250 -15.99 -9.82 2.70
N ILE A 251 -15.26 -9.87 1.59
CA ILE A 251 -15.14 -8.77 0.61
C ILE A 251 -15.25 -9.36 -0.80
N GLU A 252 -15.99 -8.68 -1.66
CA GLU A 252 -16.01 -8.96 -3.10
C GLU A 252 -15.53 -7.73 -3.86
N TRP A 253 -14.57 -7.94 -4.75
CA TRP A 253 -14.18 -7.00 -5.78
C TRP A 253 -14.53 -7.57 -7.15
N ALA A 254 -15.35 -6.88 -7.95
CA ALA A 254 -15.65 -7.30 -9.31
C ALA A 254 -15.14 -6.28 -10.32
N LEU A 255 -14.33 -6.73 -11.27
CA LEU A 255 -13.86 -5.98 -12.43
C LEU A 255 -14.76 -6.29 -13.61
N LEU A 256 -15.50 -5.30 -14.11
CA LEU A 256 -16.33 -5.43 -15.31
C LEU A 256 -15.57 -4.88 -16.51
N PHE A 257 -15.44 -5.69 -17.55
CA PHE A 257 -14.74 -5.33 -18.77
C PHE A 257 -15.73 -4.96 -19.89
N ASP A 258 -15.38 -4.00 -20.73
CA ASP A 258 -16.16 -3.59 -21.89
C ASP A 258 -15.93 -4.50 -23.11
N GLN A 259 -16.63 -4.22 -24.22
CA GLN A 259 -16.45 -4.85 -25.53
C GLN A 259 -15.03 -4.72 -26.13
N ASN A 260 -14.15 -3.90 -25.54
CA ASN A 260 -12.75 -3.77 -25.96
C ASN A 260 -11.80 -4.54 -25.05
N GLY A 261 -12.28 -5.18 -23.98
CA GLY A 261 -11.43 -5.84 -22.98
C GLY A 261 -10.74 -4.87 -22.04
N ARG A 262 -11.29 -3.66 -21.85
CA ARG A 262 -10.84 -2.67 -20.86
C ARG A 262 -11.74 -2.67 -19.63
N ILE A 263 -11.17 -2.34 -18.47
CA ILE A 263 -11.96 -2.16 -17.24
C ILE A 263 -12.92 -0.98 -17.45
N ARG A 264 -14.22 -1.27 -17.43
CA ARG A 264 -15.32 -0.31 -17.51
C ARG A 264 -15.70 0.21 -16.14
N SER A 265 -15.81 -0.70 -15.17
CA SER A 265 -16.18 -0.37 -13.80
C SER A 265 -15.64 -1.41 -12.83
N VAL A 266 -15.57 -1.03 -11.56
CA VAL A 266 -15.26 -1.90 -10.44
C VAL A 266 -16.40 -1.80 -9.45
N THR A 267 -16.87 -2.93 -8.94
CA THR A 267 -17.78 -2.95 -7.79
C THR A 267 -17.06 -3.51 -6.58
N HIS A 268 -17.32 -2.92 -5.41
CA HIS A 268 -16.84 -3.37 -4.11
C HIS A 268 -18.03 -3.72 -3.23
N ARG A 269 -17.90 -4.78 -2.44
CA ARG A 269 -18.94 -5.21 -1.49
C ARG A 269 -18.32 -5.82 -0.25
N ILE A 270 -18.99 -5.62 0.89
CA ILE A 270 -18.68 -6.28 2.16
C ILE A 270 -19.84 -7.19 2.52
N SER A 271 -19.57 -8.43 2.92
CA SER A 271 -20.56 -9.50 3.17
C SER A 271 -21.58 -9.22 4.29
N LYS A 272 -21.56 -8.05 4.94
CA LYS A 272 -22.58 -7.66 5.93
C LYS A 272 -23.98 -7.48 5.29
N ASP A 273 -24.05 -7.32 3.98
CA ASP A 273 -25.28 -7.01 3.25
C ASP A 273 -25.81 -8.25 2.49
N SER A 274 -26.49 -9.15 3.21
CA SER A 274 -27.00 -10.42 2.66
C SER A 274 -28.22 -10.26 1.72
N ARG A 275 -28.48 -9.06 1.16
CA ARG A 275 -29.74 -8.73 0.47
C ARG A 275 -29.61 -8.03 -0.88
N LEU A 276 -28.53 -8.25 -1.64
CA LEU A 276 -28.50 -7.81 -3.04
C LEU A 276 -28.06 -8.94 -3.97
N VAL A 277 -29.01 -9.40 -4.77
CA VAL A 277 -28.80 -10.27 -5.93
C VAL A 277 -28.04 -9.46 -6.99
N ILE A 278 -26.91 -9.96 -7.49
CA ILE A 278 -26.31 -9.41 -8.71
C ILE A 278 -27.32 -9.63 -9.82
N THR A 279 -27.94 -8.56 -10.31
CA THR A 279 -28.97 -8.67 -11.34
C THR A 279 -28.43 -9.10 -12.69
N GLU A 280 -27.12 -8.98 -12.96
CA GLU A 280 -26.47 -9.46 -14.19
C GLU A 280 -24.99 -9.81 -13.97
N ILE A 281 -24.66 -11.09 -13.78
CA ILE A 281 -23.27 -11.57 -14.00
C ILE A 281 -23.09 -11.67 -15.51
N MET A 282 -22.35 -10.74 -16.10
CA MET A 282 -21.98 -10.81 -17.52
C MET A 282 -21.18 -12.10 -17.77
N GLN A 283 -21.57 -12.85 -18.79
CA GLN A 283 -20.83 -14.02 -19.25
C GLN A 283 -19.94 -13.61 -20.43
N PRO A 284 -18.64 -13.92 -20.39
CA PRO A 284 -18.03 -14.85 -19.45
C PRO A 284 -17.61 -14.22 -18.12
N HIS A 285 -17.57 -15.02 -17.06
CA HIS A 285 -17.04 -14.59 -15.75
C HIS A 285 -15.97 -15.55 -15.24
N LEU A 286 -15.11 -15.07 -14.33
CA LEU A 286 -14.26 -15.90 -13.50
C LEU A 286 -14.29 -15.39 -12.07
N ASP A 287 -14.53 -16.28 -11.11
CA ASP A 287 -14.42 -15.98 -9.70
C ASP A 287 -13.16 -16.60 -9.14
N ILE A 288 -12.46 -15.83 -8.32
CA ILE A 288 -11.21 -16.20 -7.66
C ILE A 288 -11.43 -15.99 -6.17
N LYS A 289 -11.66 -17.09 -5.46
CA LYS A 289 -11.88 -17.09 -4.01
C LYS A 289 -10.60 -17.47 -3.29
N LEU A 290 -10.16 -16.62 -2.35
CA LEU A 290 -8.88 -16.74 -1.67
C LEU A 290 -8.87 -15.96 -0.34
N SER A 291 -7.92 -16.29 0.53
CA SER A 291 -7.72 -15.57 1.79
C SER A 291 -7.14 -14.17 1.58
N ASP A 292 -7.34 -13.26 2.53
CA ASP A 292 -6.70 -11.93 2.54
C ASP A 292 -5.18 -12.05 2.38
N ARG A 293 -4.56 -12.99 3.10
CA ARG A 293 -3.12 -13.28 3.03
C ARG A 293 -2.68 -13.74 1.64
N ASP A 294 -3.42 -14.64 1.01
CA ASP A 294 -3.07 -15.13 -0.33
C ASP A 294 -3.20 -14.03 -1.39
N PHE A 295 -4.23 -13.18 -1.29
CA PHE A 295 -4.39 -12.03 -2.18
C PHE A 295 -3.21 -11.05 -2.09
N ILE A 296 -2.77 -10.71 -0.86
CA ILE A 296 -1.58 -9.87 -0.64
C ILE A 296 -0.35 -10.51 -1.27
N LYS A 297 -0.16 -11.81 -1.04
CA LYS A 297 0.98 -12.56 -1.56
C LYS A 297 1.02 -12.49 -3.09
N LEU A 298 -0.09 -12.76 -3.78
CA LEU A 298 -0.17 -12.71 -5.24
C LEU A 298 0.25 -11.36 -5.83
N ILE A 299 -0.11 -10.26 -5.16
CA ILE A 299 0.15 -8.92 -5.69
C ILE A 299 1.54 -8.42 -5.30
N ARG A 300 2.00 -8.70 -4.08
CA ARG A 300 3.24 -8.13 -3.56
C ARG A 300 4.46 -9.02 -3.76
N GLN A 301 4.32 -10.35 -3.73
CA GLN A 301 5.43 -11.26 -3.95
C GLN A 301 5.65 -11.47 -5.44
N ASN A 302 6.91 -11.74 -5.82
CA ASN A 302 7.30 -11.87 -7.23
C ASN A 302 7.88 -13.27 -7.47
N TYR A 303 7.07 -14.28 -7.19
CA TYR A 303 7.40 -15.68 -7.48
C TYR A 303 6.67 -16.10 -8.75
N SER A 304 7.42 -16.61 -9.72
CA SER A 304 6.83 -17.24 -10.91
C SER A 304 5.89 -18.36 -10.49
N ASN A 305 4.74 -18.48 -11.15
CA ASN A 305 3.74 -19.53 -10.94
C ASN A 305 2.98 -19.52 -9.61
N GLN A 306 3.14 -18.50 -8.75
CA GLN A 306 2.48 -18.46 -7.44
C GLN A 306 0.95 -18.62 -7.51
N PHE A 307 0.33 -18.07 -8.55
CA PHE A 307 -1.11 -18.18 -8.77
C PHE A 307 -1.51 -19.63 -9.08
N ARG A 308 -0.82 -20.29 -10.00
CA ARG A 308 -1.06 -21.70 -10.35
C ARG A 308 -0.81 -22.64 -9.18
N GLU A 309 0.32 -22.49 -8.49
CA GLU A 309 0.64 -23.30 -7.31
C GLU A 309 -0.40 -23.15 -6.20
N ALA A 310 -0.98 -21.95 -6.03
CA ALA A 310 -2.03 -21.71 -5.06
C ALA A 310 -3.38 -22.33 -5.46
N ILE A 311 -3.66 -22.43 -6.76
CA ILE A 311 -4.82 -23.19 -7.28
C ILE A 311 -4.59 -24.68 -7.03
N ASP A 312 -3.44 -25.21 -7.42
CA ASP A 312 -3.10 -26.63 -7.31
C ASP A 312 -3.08 -27.11 -5.85
N SER A 313 -2.66 -26.24 -4.91
CA SER A 313 -2.68 -26.52 -3.48
C SER A 313 -4.05 -26.32 -2.82
N GLY A 314 -5.09 -25.93 -3.57
CA GLY A 314 -6.43 -25.64 -3.04
C GLY A 314 -6.53 -24.38 -2.17
N ARG A 315 -5.54 -23.49 -2.19
CA ARG A 315 -5.59 -22.20 -1.47
C ARG A 315 -6.43 -21.17 -2.21
N ILE A 316 -6.47 -21.27 -3.54
CA ILE A 316 -7.32 -20.45 -4.41
C ILE A 316 -8.33 -21.36 -5.07
N HIS A 317 -9.61 -21.00 -4.94
CA HIS A 317 -10.70 -21.70 -5.59
C HIS A 317 -11.18 -20.86 -6.78
N ILE A 318 -11.30 -21.49 -7.95
CA ILE A 318 -11.72 -20.82 -9.18
C ILE A 318 -13.01 -21.41 -9.71
N THR A 319 -13.96 -20.56 -10.09
CA THR A 319 -15.19 -20.94 -10.79
C THR A 319 -15.43 -20.05 -12.01
N GLY A 320 -16.16 -20.55 -13.02
CA GLY A 320 -16.45 -19.80 -14.25
C GLY A 320 -15.61 -20.24 -15.48
N LYS A 321 -15.33 -19.31 -16.39
CA LYS A 321 -14.67 -19.59 -17.68
C LYS A 321 -13.17 -19.78 -17.53
N LEU A 322 -12.76 -21.03 -17.34
CA LEU A 322 -11.36 -21.45 -17.14
C LEU A 322 -10.33 -20.87 -18.14
N PRO A 323 -10.63 -20.64 -19.44
CA PRO A 323 -9.68 -19.96 -20.33
C PRO A 323 -9.17 -18.60 -19.83
N LEU A 324 -9.95 -17.88 -19.02
CA LEU A 324 -9.56 -16.59 -18.42
C LEU A 324 -8.40 -16.72 -17.42
N ILE A 325 -8.19 -17.91 -16.85
CA ILE A 325 -7.08 -18.19 -15.90
C ILE A 325 -5.73 -17.85 -16.53
N SER A 326 -5.54 -18.19 -17.80
CA SER A 326 -4.28 -17.95 -18.52
C SER A 326 -3.91 -16.47 -18.64
N ILE A 327 -4.92 -15.59 -18.61
CA ILE A 327 -4.76 -14.13 -18.69
C ILE A 327 -4.48 -13.57 -17.31
N ILE A 328 -5.25 -14.02 -16.33
CA ILE A 328 -5.16 -13.52 -14.97
C ILE A 328 -3.84 -13.95 -14.32
N ASP A 329 -3.33 -15.13 -14.67
CA ASP A 329 -1.99 -15.56 -14.27
C ASP A 329 -0.93 -14.51 -14.64
N ARG A 330 -1.03 -13.88 -15.82
CA ARG A 330 -0.10 -12.81 -16.26
C ARG A 330 -0.19 -11.55 -15.41
N TRP A 331 -1.35 -11.24 -14.82
CA TRP A 331 -1.53 -10.05 -13.97
C TRP A 331 -0.61 -10.04 -12.74
N PHE A 332 -0.18 -11.22 -12.30
CA PHE A 332 0.68 -11.38 -11.13
C PHE A 332 2.19 -11.44 -11.45
N HIS A 333 2.57 -11.40 -12.73
CA HIS A 333 3.97 -11.45 -13.16
C HIS A 333 4.56 -10.02 -13.29
N ARG A 334 5.35 -9.56 -12.31
CA ARG A 334 5.87 -8.16 -12.29
C ARG A 334 6.80 -7.80 -13.46
N ARG A 335 7.49 -8.76 -14.09
CA ARG A 335 8.50 -8.48 -15.13
C ARG A 335 7.92 -7.84 -16.40
N GLU A 336 6.63 -7.98 -16.69
CA GLU A 336 5.99 -7.40 -17.88
C GLU A 336 5.65 -5.90 -17.71
N THR A 337 5.58 -5.38 -16.47
CA THR A 337 5.29 -3.95 -16.21
C THR A 337 6.52 -3.04 -16.28
N SER A 338 7.73 -3.59 -16.24
CA SER A 338 8.98 -2.80 -16.24
C SER A 338 9.46 -2.39 -17.65
N GLN A 339 9.15 -3.20 -18.68
CA GLN A 339 9.57 -2.91 -20.06
C GLN A 339 8.76 -1.77 -20.71
N PHE A 340 7.57 -1.47 -20.20
CA PHE A 340 6.75 -0.35 -20.67
C PHE A 340 7.22 1.02 -20.16
N LEU A 341 7.90 1.06 -19.00
CA LEU A 341 8.42 2.29 -18.40
C LEU A 341 9.60 2.91 -19.16
N ALA A 342 10.23 2.16 -20.06
CA ALA A 342 11.32 2.68 -20.90
C ALA A 342 10.82 3.39 -22.17
N LYS A 343 9.51 3.41 -22.43
CA LYS A 343 8.90 3.94 -23.67
C LYS A 343 7.91 5.09 -23.46
N LEU A 344 7.69 5.52 -22.22
CA LEU A 344 7.02 6.78 -21.85
C LEU A 344 8.06 7.68 -21.17
#